data_AF-N0E0E1-F1
#
_entry.id   AF-N0E0E1-F1
#
_cell.length_a   1.000
_cell.length_b   1.000
_cell.length_c   1.000
_cell.angle_alpha   90.00
_cell.angle_beta   90.00
_cell.angle_gamma   90.00
#
_symmetry.space_group_name_H-M   'P 1'
#
loop_
_entity.id
_entity.type
_entity.pdbx_description
1 polymer ?
#
loop_
_entity_poly.entity_id
_entity_poly.type
_entity_poly.pdbx_seq_one_letter_code
_entity_poly.pdbx_strand_id
1 'polypeptide(L)'
;MTQALAGVDAVVLCAMNPTRASAVELEGARRILTALDAGSGSPAHVVYISIVGCDVPGYPYYGVKHRTEQVLEAWGGPTTVVRATQFHALAAFFAGFRVGRLGARVGDMAIQPVDIEFVAQRLAEVASGPAPQRFSRTTDLAGPDLLGPQEIAAMVAAHDGRRPPHLVRIPPVGAAMRSFSDRSNVPIGAADIGGARFVDWLAGQPRPLPRGMHHAR
;
A
#
# COMPACT_ATOMS: atom_id res chain seq x y z
N MET A 1 23.06 4.24 13.64
CA MET A 1 22.33 4.42 12.37
C MET A 1 23.23 4.93 11.26
N THR A 2 24.07 5.94 11.52
CA THR A 2 25.06 6.48 10.57
C THR A 2 25.96 5.40 9.94
N GLN A 3 26.42 4.41 10.72
CA GLN A 3 27.22 3.29 10.19
C GLN A 3 26.47 2.43 9.17
N ALA A 4 25.15 2.26 9.30
CA ALA A 4 24.34 1.47 8.38
C ALA A 4 24.04 2.22 7.06
N LEU A 5 24.29 3.53 7.02
CA LEU A 5 24.07 4.40 5.87
C LEU A 5 25.37 4.81 5.18
N ALA A 6 26.53 4.46 5.75
CA ALA A 6 27.82 4.82 5.19
C ALA A 6 28.06 4.11 3.84
N GLY A 7 28.29 4.90 2.79
CA GLY A 7 28.55 4.38 1.44
C GLY A 7 27.35 3.75 0.73
N VAL A 8 26.13 4.00 1.22
CA VAL A 8 24.90 3.51 0.59
C VAL A 8 24.44 4.49 -0.49
N ASP A 9 24.15 3.98 -1.68
CA ASP A 9 23.64 4.80 -2.80
C ASP A 9 22.14 5.08 -2.69
N ALA A 10 21.35 4.15 -2.13
CA ALA A 10 19.91 4.28 -1.97
C ALA A 10 19.37 3.61 -0.70
N VAL A 11 18.34 4.21 -0.11
CA VAL A 11 17.63 3.71 1.08
C VAL A 11 16.16 3.49 0.73
N VAL A 12 15.71 2.23 0.79
CA VAL A 12 14.30 1.89 0.56
C VAL A 12 13.54 1.78 1.88
N LEU A 13 12.61 2.71 2.09
CA LEU A 13 11.81 2.83 3.31
C LEU A 13 10.56 1.95 3.23
N CYS A 14 10.69 0.69 3.61
CA CYS A 14 9.58 -0.29 3.69
C CYS A 14 9.11 -0.60 5.11
N ALA A 15 9.80 -0.08 6.14
CA ALA A 15 9.48 -0.37 7.53
C ALA A 15 8.09 0.15 7.87
N MET A 16 7.19 -0.73 8.33
CA MET A 16 5.82 -0.37 8.64
C MET A 16 5.34 -1.08 9.91
N ASN A 17 4.43 -0.43 10.63
CA ASN A 17 3.68 -1.06 11.71
C ASN A 17 2.30 -0.41 11.77
N PRO A 18 1.19 -1.10 11.43
CA PRO A 18 -0.12 -0.46 11.30
C PRO A 18 -0.62 0.16 12.61
N THR A 19 -0.25 -0.43 13.76
CA THR A 19 -0.68 0.04 15.08
C THR A 19 0.23 1.11 15.67
N ARG A 20 1.47 1.22 15.16
CA ARG A 20 2.48 2.20 15.60
C ARG A 20 3.02 3.04 14.44
N ALA A 21 2.19 3.28 13.43
CA ALA A 21 2.63 3.84 12.15
C ALA A 21 3.37 5.16 12.33
N SER A 22 2.89 6.06 13.19
CA SER A 22 3.59 7.34 13.44
C SER A 22 5.01 7.13 14.00
N ALA A 23 5.19 6.19 14.93
CA ALA A 23 6.49 5.97 15.57
C ALA A 23 7.48 5.20 14.68
N VAL A 24 6.96 4.32 13.80
CA VAL A 24 7.78 3.45 12.95
C VAL A 24 8.04 4.09 11.59
N GLU A 25 7.01 4.58 10.89
CA GLU A 25 7.16 5.18 9.57
C GLU A 25 7.60 6.64 9.68
N LEU A 26 6.79 7.51 10.28
CA LEU A 26 7.04 8.95 10.26
C LEU A 26 8.32 9.31 11.03
N GLU A 27 8.41 8.91 12.30
CA GLU A 27 9.61 9.18 13.10
C GLU A 27 10.81 8.31 12.66
N GLY A 28 10.57 7.16 12.04
CA GLY A 28 11.64 6.35 11.43
C GLY A 28 12.28 7.08 10.26
N ALA A 29 11.46 7.58 9.33
CA ALA A 29 11.90 8.37 8.18
C ALA A 29 12.71 9.59 8.65
N ARG A 30 12.18 10.41 9.59
CA ARG A 30 12.90 11.57 10.12
C ARG A 30 14.29 11.23 10.65
N ARG A 31 14.41 10.16 11.44
CA ARG A 31 15.70 9.73 11.96
C ARG A 31 16.67 9.38 10.84
N ILE A 32 16.19 8.69 9.79
CA ILE A 32 17.02 8.30 8.64
C ILE A 32 17.49 9.54 7.90
N LEU A 33 16.60 10.49 7.63
CA LEU A 33 16.92 11.75 6.98
C LEU A 33 17.98 12.54 7.77
N THR A 34 17.80 12.70 9.08
CA THR A 34 18.81 13.32 9.95
C THR A 34 20.17 12.62 9.88
N ALA A 35 20.18 11.29 9.77
CA ALA A 35 21.41 10.53 9.66
C ALA A 35 22.07 10.66 8.27
N LEU A 36 21.29 10.85 7.20
CA LEU A 36 21.78 11.15 5.85
C LEU A 36 22.40 12.55 5.79
N ASP A 37 21.75 13.56 6.39
CA ASP A 37 22.26 14.94 6.45
C ASP A 37 23.56 15.07 7.24
N ALA A 38 23.77 14.19 8.23
CA ALA A 38 25.00 14.14 9.01
C ALA A 38 26.18 13.48 8.28
N GLY A 39 25.94 12.84 7.13
CA GLY A 39 26.98 12.20 6.33
C GLY A 39 27.84 13.21 5.56
N SER A 40 29.09 12.84 5.26
CA SER A 40 29.94 13.61 4.35
C SER A 40 29.69 13.15 2.90
N GLY A 41 29.03 13.99 2.10
CA GLY A 41 28.81 13.71 0.66
C GLY A 41 27.40 14.07 0.20
N SER A 42 27.08 13.73 -1.05
CA SER A 42 25.70 13.79 -1.53
C SER A 42 24.86 12.75 -0.80
N PRO A 43 23.66 13.09 -0.33
CA PRO A 43 22.82 12.16 0.39
C PRO A 43 22.31 11.04 -0.55
N ALA A 44 22.17 9.84 0.01
CA ALA A 44 21.63 8.68 -0.68
C ALA A 44 20.22 8.93 -1.22
N HIS A 45 19.84 8.24 -2.30
CA HIS A 45 18.50 8.26 -2.85
C HIS A 45 17.50 7.60 -1.90
N VAL A 46 16.54 8.35 -1.39
CA VAL A 46 15.47 7.81 -0.55
C VAL A 46 14.30 7.36 -1.43
N VAL A 47 13.95 6.08 -1.36
CA VAL A 47 12.76 5.52 -2.03
C VAL A 47 11.74 5.13 -0.98
N TYR A 48 10.52 5.66 -1.07
CA TYR A 48 9.46 5.39 -0.09
C TYR A 48 8.25 4.73 -0.73
N ILE A 49 7.84 3.57 -0.18
CA ILE A 49 6.59 2.91 -0.55
C ILE A 49 5.42 3.50 0.24
N SER A 50 4.57 4.20 -0.50
CA SER A 50 3.35 4.84 -0.02
C SER A 50 2.10 4.19 -0.63
N ILE A 51 0.93 4.78 -0.40
CA ILE A 51 -0.37 4.20 -0.76
C ILE A 51 -1.15 5.16 -1.66
N VAL A 52 -1.73 4.64 -2.74
CA VAL A 52 -2.63 5.40 -3.61
C VAL A 52 -3.79 5.97 -2.78
N GLY A 53 -4.01 7.28 -2.90
CA GLY A 53 -5.06 8.01 -2.19
C GLY A 53 -4.79 8.30 -0.72
N CYS A 54 -3.55 8.14 -0.23
CA CYS A 54 -3.24 8.40 1.18
C CYS A 54 -3.42 9.86 1.62
N ASP A 55 -3.46 10.77 0.66
CA ASP A 55 -3.72 12.21 0.82
C ASP A 55 -5.19 12.55 1.11
N VAL A 56 -6.10 11.57 0.99
CA VAL A 56 -7.52 11.79 1.31
C VAL A 56 -7.76 11.62 2.82
N PRO A 57 -8.44 12.60 3.48
CA PRO A 57 -8.63 12.58 4.92
C PRO A 57 -9.64 11.52 5.37
N GLY A 58 -9.46 11.04 6.60
CA GLY A 58 -10.45 10.20 7.29
C GLY A 58 -9.96 8.82 7.69
N TYR A 59 -8.79 8.39 7.20
CA TYR A 59 -8.16 7.15 7.66
C TYR A 59 -6.80 7.46 8.33
N PRO A 60 -6.67 7.31 9.67
CA PRO A 60 -5.47 7.73 10.40
C PRO A 60 -4.16 7.14 9.88
N TYR A 61 -4.20 5.89 9.41
CA TYR A 61 -3.04 5.22 8.82
C TYR A 61 -2.62 5.87 7.49
N TYR A 62 -3.57 6.21 6.60
CA TYR A 62 -3.27 6.98 5.37
C TYR A 62 -2.71 8.36 5.70
N GLY A 63 -3.23 9.01 6.74
CA GLY A 63 -2.69 10.27 7.24
C GLY A 63 -1.24 10.16 7.74
N VAL A 64 -0.77 8.99 8.17
CA VAL A 64 0.67 8.79 8.49
C VAL A 64 1.50 8.66 7.21
N LYS A 65 1.02 7.86 6.23
CA LYS A 65 1.67 7.71 4.92
C LYS A 65 1.87 9.07 4.25
N HIS A 66 0.81 9.87 4.17
CA HIS A 66 0.87 11.19 3.55
C HIS A 66 1.76 12.18 4.32
N ARG A 67 1.72 12.20 5.66
CA ARG A 67 2.65 13.03 6.45
C ARG A 67 4.12 12.61 6.27
N THR A 68 4.37 11.33 6.03
CA THR A 68 5.72 10.84 5.75
C THR A 68 6.19 11.33 4.37
N GLU A 69 5.32 11.32 3.36
CA GLU A 69 5.62 11.96 2.06
C GLU A 69 5.94 13.45 2.21
N GLN A 70 5.18 14.19 3.02
CA GLN A 70 5.42 15.62 3.27
C GLN A 70 6.76 15.88 3.97
N VAL A 71 7.15 15.02 4.91
CA VAL A 71 8.48 15.11 5.56
C VAL A 71 9.60 14.83 4.56
N LEU A 72 9.42 13.84 3.69
CA LEU A 72 10.37 13.50 2.63
C LEU A 72 10.50 14.61 1.60
N GLU A 73 9.39 15.25 1.23
CA GLU A 73 9.39 16.40 0.33
C GLU A 73 10.10 17.60 0.95
N ALA A 74 9.81 17.90 2.21
CA ALA A 74 10.41 19.03 2.95
C ALA A 74 11.92 18.85 3.22
N TRP A 75 12.42 17.62 3.23
CA TRP A 75 13.85 17.34 3.38
C TRP A 75 14.69 17.86 2.21
N GLY A 76 14.12 17.91 1.01
CA GLY A 76 14.75 18.52 -0.17
C GLY A 76 15.85 17.69 -0.85
N GLY A 77 16.28 16.56 -0.27
CA GLY A 77 17.23 15.64 -0.88
C GLY A 77 16.62 14.70 -1.93
N PRO A 78 17.46 13.88 -2.61
CA PRO A 78 17.05 12.92 -3.63
C PRO A 78 16.01 11.94 -3.08
N THR A 79 14.75 12.10 -3.49
CA THR A 79 13.64 11.31 -2.96
C THR A 79 12.68 10.90 -4.05
N THR A 80 12.27 9.64 -4.05
CA THR A 80 11.19 9.14 -4.90
C THR A 80 10.12 8.44 -4.07
N VAL A 81 8.88 8.92 -4.18
CA VAL A 81 7.70 8.26 -3.62
C VAL A 81 7.08 7.35 -4.68
N VAL A 82 6.90 6.08 -4.31
CA VAL A 82 6.18 5.08 -5.10
C VAL A 82 4.89 4.77 -4.37
N ARG A 83 3.73 5.05 -4.97
CA ARG A 83 2.44 4.69 -4.39
C ARG A 83 1.91 3.42 -5.06
N ALA A 84 1.50 2.45 -4.24
CA ALA A 84 0.86 1.23 -4.72
C ALA A 84 -0.59 1.12 -4.20
N THR A 85 -1.42 0.39 -4.93
CA THR A 85 -2.74 -0.03 -4.43
C THR A 85 -2.60 -1.18 -3.40
N GLN A 86 -3.73 -1.73 -2.94
CA GLN A 86 -3.76 -2.69 -1.84
C GLN A 86 -3.16 -4.03 -2.26
N PHE A 87 -2.25 -4.62 -1.49
CA PHE A 87 -1.75 -5.97 -1.81
C PHE A 87 -2.85 -7.03 -1.75
N HIS A 88 -2.71 -8.10 -2.53
CA HIS A 88 -3.66 -9.22 -2.57
C HIS A 88 -4.03 -9.76 -1.19
N ALA A 89 -3.05 -9.94 -0.30
CA ALA A 89 -3.29 -10.43 1.06
C ALA A 89 -4.19 -9.48 1.88
N LEU A 90 -4.05 -8.16 1.70
CA LEU A 90 -4.89 -7.17 2.37
C LEU A 90 -6.33 -7.22 1.82
N ALA A 91 -6.48 -7.35 0.49
CA ALA A 91 -7.79 -7.51 -0.15
C ALA A 91 -8.51 -8.77 0.37
N ALA A 92 -7.79 -9.91 0.42
CA ALA A 92 -8.32 -11.17 0.94
C ALA A 92 -8.65 -11.09 2.44
N PHE A 93 -7.84 -10.40 3.24
CA PHE A 93 -8.11 -10.17 4.65
C PHE A 93 -9.43 -9.43 4.86
N PHE A 94 -9.73 -8.40 4.03
CA PHE A 94 -10.99 -7.67 4.13
C PHE A 94 -12.23 -8.54 3.83
N ALA A 95 -12.11 -9.53 2.94
CA ALA A 95 -13.18 -10.50 2.71
C ALA A 95 -13.50 -11.39 3.94
N GLY A 96 -12.60 -11.44 4.91
CA GLY A 96 -12.78 -12.15 6.17
C GLY A 96 -13.68 -11.43 7.19
N PHE A 97 -13.92 -10.12 7.06
CA PHE A 97 -14.75 -9.36 8.00
C PHE A 97 -16.24 -9.61 7.81
N ARG A 98 -16.76 -10.62 8.53
CA ARG A 98 -18.17 -10.99 8.52
C ARG A 98 -18.60 -11.65 9.83
N VAL A 99 -19.89 -11.57 10.14
CA VAL A 99 -20.54 -12.36 11.20
C VAL A 99 -21.40 -13.42 10.51
N GLY A 100 -21.04 -14.70 10.68
CA GLY A 100 -21.68 -15.78 9.94
C GLY A 100 -21.54 -15.57 8.43
N ARG A 101 -22.66 -15.52 7.70
CA ARG A 101 -22.68 -15.28 6.23
C ARG A 101 -22.97 -13.82 5.86
N LEU A 102 -23.00 -12.91 6.83
CA LEU A 102 -23.32 -11.50 6.63
C LEU A 102 -22.08 -10.63 6.83
N GLY A 103 -21.75 -9.84 5.83
CA GLY A 103 -20.76 -8.78 5.93
C GLY A 103 -21.34 -7.44 5.50
N ALA A 104 -20.49 -6.41 5.48
CA ALA A 104 -20.87 -5.07 5.06
C ALA A 104 -19.96 -4.61 3.91
N ARG A 105 -20.50 -3.79 3.01
CA ARG A 105 -19.73 -3.00 2.05
C ARG A 105 -20.12 -1.53 2.16
N VAL A 106 -19.14 -0.64 2.04
CA VAL A 106 -19.39 0.81 2.10
C VAL A 106 -19.63 1.32 0.69
N GLY A 107 -20.82 1.86 0.44
CA GLY A 107 -21.18 2.45 -0.84
C GLY A 107 -20.76 1.59 -2.03
N ASP A 108 -20.09 2.21 -3.00
CA ASP A 108 -19.63 1.57 -4.25
C ASP A 108 -18.10 1.49 -4.32
N MET A 109 -17.48 1.30 -3.15
CA MET A 109 -16.05 1.14 -3.00
C MET A 109 -15.50 0.02 -3.89
N ALA A 110 -14.29 0.23 -4.36
CA ALA A 110 -13.53 -0.75 -5.11
C ALA A 110 -12.14 -0.90 -4.49
N ILE A 111 -11.53 -2.05 -4.72
CA ILE A 111 -10.15 -2.37 -4.37
C ILE A 111 -9.50 -2.80 -5.67
N GLN A 112 -8.25 -2.43 -5.88
CA GLN A 112 -7.48 -2.86 -7.04
C GLN A 112 -6.26 -3.65 -6.57
N PRO A 113 -6.43 -4.96 -6.24
CA PRO A 113 -5.38 -5.73 -5.59
C PRO A 113 -4.12 -5.80 -6.45
N VAL A 114 -2.96 -5.49 -5.89
CA VAL A 114 -1.67 -5.52 -6.59
C VAL A 114 -0.76 -6.62 -6.07
N ASP A 115 0.06 -7.15 -6.96
CA ASP A 115 1.08 -8.15 -6.67
C ASP A 115 2.27 -7.53 -5.92
N ILE A 116 2.73 -8.23 -4.89
CA ILE A 116 3.87 -7.79 -4.09
C ILE A 116 5.17 -7.87 -4.88
N GLU A 117 5.34 -8.90 -5.72
CA GLU A 117 6.55 -9.09 -6.52
C GLU A 117 6.68 -7.99 -7.58
N PHE A 118 5.57 -7.61 -8.21
CA PHE A 118 5.52 -6.49 -9.14
C PHE A 118 5.96 -5.18 -8.46
N VAL A 119 5.40 -4.87 -7.29
CA VAL A 119 5.78 -3.65 -6.55
C VAL A 119 7.22 -3.71 -6.06
N ALA A 120 7.70 -4.87 -5.58
CA ALA A 120 9.08 -5.05 -5.15
C ALA A 120 10.07 -4.85 -6.30
N GLN A 121 9.77 -5.39 -7.49
CA GLN A 121 10.57 -5.17 -8.69
C GLN A 121 10.63 -3.68 -9.05
N ARG A 122 9.49 -2.98 -9.07
CA ARG A 122 9.47 -1.53 -9.34
C ARG A 122 10.25 -0.72 -8.31
N LEU A 123 10.17 -1.09 -7.02
CA LEU A 123 10.97 -0.44 -5.98
C LEU A 123 12.47 -0.65 -6.20
N ALA A 124 12.89 -1.86 -6.60
CA ALA A 124 14.29 -2.16 -6.91
C ALA A 124 14.77 -1.40 -8.15
N GLU A 125 13.95 -1.32 -9.20
CA GLU A 125 14.23 -0.53 -10.42
C GLU A 125 14.41 0.96 -10.09
N VAL A 126 13.53 1.53 -9.26
CA VAL A 126 13.61 2.93 -8.84
C VAL A 126 14.85 3.17 -7.98
N ALA A 127 15.15 2.28 -7.03
CA ALA A 127 16.29 2.44 -6.11
C ALA A 127 17.66 2.26 -6.79
N SER A 128 17.74 1.45 -7.85
CA SER A 128 18.96 1.24 -8.63
C SER A 128 19.10 2.16 -9.83
N GLY A 129 18.03 2.91 -10.15
CA GLY A 129 18.01 3.87 -11.23
C GLY A 129 18.62 5.22 -10.86
N PRO A 130 18.58 6.20 -11.79
CA PRO A 130 19.05 7.55 -11.52
C PRO A 130 18.25 8.22 -10.41
N ALA A 131 18.95 8.67 -9.36
CA ALA A 131 18.36 9.44 -8.28
C ALA A 131 17.88 10.81 -8.80
N PRO A 132 16.66 11.27 -8.43
CA PRO A 132 16.22 12.61 -8.78
C PRO A 132 17.01 13.64 -7.97
N GLN A 133 17.10 14.88 -8.46
CA GLN A 133 17.79 15.96 -7.71
C GLN A 133 17.02 16.41 -6.46
N ARG A 134 15.71 16.17 -6.41
CA ARG A 134 14.79 16.54 -5.33
C ARG A 134 13.64 15.54 -5.28
N PHE A 135 12.66 15.80 -4.43
CA PHE A 135 11.41 15.04 -4.38
C PHE A 135 10.77 14.81 -5.75
N SER A 136 10.43 13.56 -6.03
CA SER A 136 9.61 13.13 -7.15
C SER A 136 8.63 12.04 -6.71
N ARG A 137 7.56 11.86 -7.49
CA ARG A 137 6.60 10.76 -7.33
C ARG A 137 6.51 10.00 -8.65
N THR A 138 6.53 8.68 -8.59
CA THR A 138 6.30 7.85 -9.79
C THR A 138 4.83 7.87 -10.20
N THR A 139 4.54 7.31 -11.36
CA THR A 139 3.18 6.86 -11.67
C THR A 139 2.73 5.84 -10.62
N ASP A 140 1.43 5.85 -10.29
CA ASP A 140 0.86 4.91 -9.33
C ASP A 140 0.95 3.48 -9.84
N LEU A 141 1.35 2.56 -8.97
CA LEU A 141 1.37 1.13 -9.26
C LEU A 141 0.04 0.51 -8.87
N ALA A 142 -0.59 -0.22 -9.77
CA ALA A 142 -1.83 -0.92 -9.47
C ALA A 142 -1.87 -2.29 -10.12
N GLY A 143 -2.63 -3.20 -9.51
CA GLY A 143 -2.84 -4.51 -10.10
C GLY A 143 -3.89 -4.49 -11.22
N PRO A 144 -4.04 -5.62 -11.92
CA PRO A 144 -4.85 -5.69 -13.13
C PRO A 144 -6.36 -5.71 -12.86
N ASP A 145 -6.79 -6.10 -11.67
CA ASP A 145 -8.21 -6.32 -11.35
C ASP A 145 -8.79 -5.19 -10.49
N LEU A 146 -9.79 -4.48 -11.00
CA LEU A 146 -10.60 -3.54 -10.21
C LEU A 146 -11.85 -4.27 -9.70
N LEU A 147 -11.92 -4.54 -8.39
CA LEU A 147 -12.91 -5.43 -7.79
C LEU A 147 -13.70 -4.75 -6.67
N GLY A 148 -14.99 -5.02 -6.62
CA GLY A 148 -15.84 -4.68 -5.48
C GLY A 148 -15.68 -5.68 -4.32
N PRO A 149 -16.04 -5.29 -3.07
CA PRO A 149 -15.95 -6.18 -1.90
C PRO A 149 -16.72 -7.50 -2.06
N GLN A 150 -17.86 -7.49 -2.77
CA GLN A 150 -18.67 -8.69 -2.99
C GLN A 150 -17.98 -9.68 -3.94
N GLU A 151 -17.25 -9.18 -4.94
CA GLU A 151 -16.49 -9.99 -5.89
C GLU A 151 -15.31 -10.65 -5.18
N ILE A 152 -14.53 -9.88 -4.43
CA ILE A 152 -13.41 -10.39 -3.61
C ILE A 152 -13.92 -11.46 -2.63
N ALA A 153 -15.02 -11.19 -1.93
CA ALA A 153 -15.59 -12.14 -0.99
C ALA A 153 -16.09 -13.42 -1.67
N ALA A 154 -16.61 -13.32 -2.90
CA ALA A 154 -17.00 -14.48 -3.68
C ALA A 154 -15.81 -15.31 -4.17
N MET A 155 -14.76 -14.66 -4.67
CA MET A 155 -13.52 -15.31 -5.11
C MET A 155 -12.84 -16.04 -3.95
N VAL A 156 -12.71 -15.37 -2.79
CA VAL A 156 -12.16 -15.98 -1.55
C VAL A 156 -13.01 -17.15 -1.07
N ALA A 157 -14.34 -17.03 -1.09
CA ALA A 157 -15.21 -18.13 -0.70
C ALA A 157 -15.09 -19.33 -1.65
N ALA A 158 -15.05 -19.09 -2.97
CA ALA A 158 -14.85 -20.14 -3.97
C ALA A 158 -13.50 -20.83 -3.81
N HIS A 159 -12.43 -20.06 -3.60
CA HIS A 159 -11.10 -20.58 -3.25
C HIS A 159 -11.19 -21.46 -2.01
N ASP A 160 -11.87 -21.05 -0.96
CA ASP A 160 -11.98 -21.85 0.26
C ASP A 160 -12.98 -23.02 0.19
N GLY A 161 -13.63 -23.26 -0.94
CA GLY A 161 -14.66 -24.30 -1.08
C GLY A 161 -15.94 -24.00 -0.29
N ARG A 162 -16.23 -22.71 -0.05
CA ARG A 162 -17.38 -22.23 0.72
C ARG A 162 -18.35 -21.45 -0.17
N ARG A 163 -19.58 -21.26 0.33
CA ARG A 163 -20.54 -20.34 -0.28
C ARG A 163 -20.15 -18.89 0.00
N PRO A 164 -20.34 -17.96 -0.96
CA PRO A 164 -20.08 -16.55 -0.74
C PRO A 164 -20.96 -15.99 0.39
N PRO A 165 -20.45 -15.02 1.17
CA PRO A 165 -21.27 -14.24 2.08
C PRO A 165 -22.13 -13.24 1.30
N HIS A 166 -23.21 -12.77 1.94
CA HIS A 166 -23.99 -11.64 1.47
C HIS A 166 -23.46 -10.36 2.11
N LEU A 167 -23.09 -9.37 1.31
CA LEU A 167 -22.65 -8.07 1.80
C LEU A 167 -23.75 -7.03 1.69
N VAL A 168 -24.20 -6.54 2.85
CA VAL A 168 -25.18 -5.45 2.91
C VAL A 168 -24.48 -4.14 2.59
N ARG A 169 -25.08 -3.35 1.69
CA ARG A 169 -24.59 -2.00 1.36
C ARG A 169 -24.93 -1.05 2.50
N ILE A 170 -23.90 -0.47 3.09
CA ILE A 170 -24.03 0.58 4.10
C ILE A 170 -23.80 1.94 3.43
N PRO A 171 -24.68 2.94 3.65
CA PRO A 171 -24.47 4.30 3.14
C PRO A 171 -23.15 4.89 3.64
N PRO A 172 -22.39 5.61 2.79
CA PRO A 172 -21.12 6.18 3.20
C PRO A 172 -21.32 7.40 4.11
N VAL A 173 -21.14 7.22 5.43
CA VAL A 173 -21.29 8.26 6.44
C VAL A 173 -19.92 8.71 6.94
N GLY A 174 -19.66 10.02 6.87
CA GLY A 174 -18.36 10.60 7.22
C GLY A 174 -17.37 10.62 6.05
N ALA A 175 -16.30 11.41 6.20
CA ALA A 175 -15.35 11.67 5.13
C ALA A 175 -14.65 10.40 4.62
N ALA A 176 -14.21 9.53 5.53
CA ALA A 176 -13.50 8.30 5.18
C ALA A 176 -14.35 7.35 4.33
N MET A 177 -15.59 7.09 4.76
CA MET A 177 -16.48 6.18 4.04
C MET A 177 -16.87 6.75 2.67
N ARG A 178 -17.06 8.07 2.56
CA ARG A 178 -17.31 8.73 1.26
C ARG A 178 -16.11 8.59 0.34
N SER A 179 -14.90 8.88 0.84
CA SER A 179 -13.65 8.68 0.10
C SER A 179 -13.49 7.26 -0.47
N PHE A 180 -13.73 6.22 0.34
CA PHE A 180 -13.70 4.85 -0.15
C PHE A 180 -14.83 4.56 -1.15
N SER A 181 -16.04 5.06 -0.91
CA SER A 181 -17.15 4.92 -1.86
C SER A 181 -16.88 5.61 -3.19
N ASP A 182 -16.17 6.74 -3.16
CA ASP A 182 -15.72 7.51 -4.33
C ASP A 182 -14.45 6.89 -4.96
N ARG A 183 -14.00 5.75 -4.42
CA ARG A 183 -12.86 4.96 -4.92
C ARG A 183 -11.54 5.72 -4.93
N SER A 184 -11.34 6.63 -3.98
CA SER A 184 -10.08 7.38 -3.92
C SER A 184 -8.86 6.52 -3.57
N ASN A 185 -9.08 5.27 -3.15
CA ASN A 185 -8.03 4.30 -2.83
C ASN A 185 -7.53 3.50 -4.05
N VAL A 186 -8.01 3.82 -5.25
CA VAL A 186 -7.48 3.32 -6.53
C VAL A 186 -7.08 4.52 -7.42
N PRO A 187 -6.24 4.33 -8.45
CA PRO A 187 -5.79 5.43 -9.29
C PRO A 187 -6.95 6.08 -10.05
N ILE A 188 -7.00 7.42 -10.05
CA ILE A 188 -8.02 8.23 -10.76
C ILE A 188 -7.56 8.56 -12.20
N GLY A 189 -6.33 8.21 -12.57
CA GLY A 189 -5.74 8.48 -13.88
C GLY A 189 -4.78 7.38 -14.35
N ALA A 190 -3.76 7.76 -15.13
CA ALA A 190 -2.76 6.82 -15.60
C ALA A 190 -2.06 6.12 -14.43
N ALA A 191 -1.98 4.80 -14.52
CA ALA A 191 -1.30 3.93 -13.57
C ALA A 191 -0.45 2.92 -14.34
N ASP A 192 0.65 2.50 -13.75
CA ASP A 192 1.42 1.36 -14.22
C ASP A 192 0.73 0.09 -13.72
N ILE A 193 0.07 -0.59 -14.64
CA ILE A 193 -0.73 -1.78 -14.37
C ILE A 193 0.09 -3.03 -14.62
N GLY A 194 0.26 -3.88 -13.60
CA GLY A 194 1.03 -5.10 -13.73
C GLY A 194 0.88 -6.09 -12.58
N GLY A 195 1.68 -7.15 -12.63
CA GLY A 195 1.67 -8.24 -11.66
C GLY A 195 0.58 -9.29 -11.91
N ALA A 196 0.55 -10.31 -11.04
CA ALA A 196 -0.47 -11.35 -11.07
C ALA A 196 -1.88 -10.80 -10.85
N ARG A 197 -2.88 -11.45 -11.47
CA ARG A 197 -4.30 -11.21 -11.16
C ARG A 197 -4.63 -11.77 -9.78
N PHE A 198 -5.68 -11.26 -9.15
CA PHE A 198 -6.10 -11.72 -7.82
C PHE A 198 -6.50 -13.20 -7.81
N VAL A 199 -7.12 -13.67 -8.90
CA VAL A 199 -7.49 -15.10 -9.05
C VAL A 199 -6.25 -16.00 -9.14
N ASP A 200 -5.20 -15.55 -9.83
CA ASP A 200 -3.97 -16.30 -10.01
C ASP A 200 -3.19 -16.34 -8.69
N TRP A 201 -3.14 -15.21 -7.97
CA TRP A 201 -2.60 -15.16 -6.63
C TRP A 201 -3.33 -16.13 -5.69
N LEU A 202 -4.67 -16.13 -5.69
CA LEU A 202 -5.47 -17.05 -4.87
C LEU A 202 -5.13 -18.52 -5.15
N ALA A 203 -4.98 -18.90 -6.43
CA ALA A 203 -4.65 -20.27 -6.81
C ALA A 203 -3.33 -20.78 -6.21
N GLY A 204 -2.39 -19.88 -5.90
CA GLY A 204 -1.13 -20.18 -5.22
C GLY A 204 -1.21 -20.26 -3.69
N GLN A 205 -2.35 -19.91 -3.08
CA GLN A 205 -2.50 -19.85 -1.63
C GLN A 205 -3.04 -21.16 -1.02
N PRO A 206 -2.73 -21.44 0.27
CA PRO A 206 -3.30 -22.60 0.94
C PRO A 206 -4.84 -22.52 1.03
N ARG A 207 -5.47 -23.69 1.13
CA ARG A 207 -6.92 -23.85 1.23
C ARG A 207 -7.26 -24.52 2.58
N PRO A 208 -8.02 -23.87 3.47
CA PRO A 208 -8.53 -22.49 3.37
C PRO A 208 -7.42 -21.45 3.56
N LEU A 209 -7.67 -20.21 3.12
CA LEU A 209 -6.79 -19.07 3.37
C LEU A 209 -6.53 -18.91 4.88
N PRO A 210 -5.29 -18.59 5.30
CA PRO A 210 -4.96 -18.38 6.69
C PRO A 210 -5.70 -17.17 7.25
N ARG A 211 -6.05 -17.21 8.53
CA ARG A 211 -6.64 -16.06 9.22
C ARG A 211 -5.51 -15.13 9.68
N GLY A 212 -5.24 -14.08 8.91
CA GLY A 212 -4.28 -13.03 9.29
C GLY A 212 -3.56 -12.41 8.09
N MET A 213 -3.04 -11.20 8.26
CA MET A 213 -2.44 -10.40 7.17
C MET A 213 -1.04 -10.85 6.74
N HIS A 214 -0.35 -11.66 7.56
CA HIS A 214 1.09 -11.97 7.43
C HIS A 214 1.40 -13.44 7.10
N HIS A 215 0.42 -14.24 6.70
CA HIS A 215 0.57 -15.69 6.57
C HIS A 215 0.49 -16.21 5.12
N ALA A 216 0.42 -15.32 4.13
CA ALA A 216 0.49 -15.70 2.72
C ALA A 216 1.96 -15.85 2.31
N ARG A 217 2.29 -16.97 1.67
CA ARG A 217 3.58 -17.20 1.00
C ARG A 217 3.55 -16.61 -0.40
#